data_AF-A0A328VJN7-F1
#
_entry.id   AF-A0A328VJN7-F1
#
_cell.length_a   1.000
_cell.length_b   1.000
_cell.length_c   1.000
_cell.angle_alpha   90.00
_cell.angle_beta   90.00
_cell.angle_gamma   90.00
#
_symmetry.space_group_name_H-M   'P 1'
#
loop_
_entity.id
_entity.type
_entity.pdbx_description
1 polymer ?
#
loop_
_entity_poly.entity_id
_entity_poly.type
_entity_poly.pdbx_seq_one_letter_code
_entity_poly.pdbx_strand_id
1 'polypeptide(L)'
;MIDGLAALLQRATVRIDADHHPWGTGFFVGPGLILTCAHVIQSAHQASSSLQIYWRERYYEAAITTVSADDSSPDRDLALLKVPLEDHPCVLLCGEAQPYSRLYTYGYPGSVPGGTSFIFDAAGPAGERNQWITFQRGPVDPGMSGSPLLDEASGCVCGMIQYSLGLNSERGGQALQARVILAQLPDLVNHQLAAHRQNRRWLELLSVEQRQRLGQCCPQYQPLLQQNTKALKVFLSYSGSQRDRKLREELEKQLASFRHRQLIESYHSEQLSAGRERSESQRLLEQADIILLLISPDYMNSDQCYNEEMQRAMQRHEAGTARIIPIKLRPTADLASSPFGKLQALPRSGQPITESRDRDAAMKEIADELYRVIQELKGKQT
;
A
#
# COMPACT_ATOMS: atom_id res chain seq x y z
N MET A 1 -0.68 11.34 2.02
CA MET A 1 -0.12 9.96 1.88
C MET A 1 0.55 9.46 3.15
N ILE A 2 1.11 10.34 4.01
CA ILE A 2 1.67 9.96 5.33
C ILE A 2 0.62 9.28 6.23
N ASP A 3 -0.64 9.73 6.19
CA ASP A 3 -1.72 9.20 7.04
C ASP A 3 -1.92 7.67 6.91
N GLY A 4 -1.71 7.11 5.72
CA GLY A 4 -1.91 5.68 5.47
C GLY A 4 -0.83 4.80 6.11
N LEU A 5 0.44 5.16 5.94
CA LEU A 5 1.57 4.41 6.51
C LEU A 5 1.66 4.62 8.02
N ALA A 6 1.40 5.82 8.51
CA ALA A 6 1.34 6.10 9.95
C ALA A 6 0.25 5.27 10.64
N ALA A 7 -0.95 5.20 10.06
CA ALA A 7 -2.03 4.35 10.58
C ALA A 7 -1.69 2.85 10.52
N LEU A 8 -0.96 2.41 9.49
CA LEU A 8 -0.52 1.03 9.38
C LEU A 8 0.58 0.69 10.39
N LEU A 9 1.51 1.62 10.64
CA LEU A 9 2.52 1.52 11.69
C LEU A 9 1.87 1.40 13.06
N GLN A 10 0.94 2.29 13.40
CA GLN A 10 0.20 2.24 14.67
C GLN A 10 -0.47 0.88 14.88
N ARG A 11 -1.10 0.33 13.84
CA ARG A 11 -1.73 -1.00 13.91
C ARG A 11 -0.73 -2.15 13.96
N ALA A 12 0.53 -1.93 13.58
CA ALA A 12 1.61 -2.91 13.64
C ALA A 12 2.37 -2.86 14.98
N THR A 13 2.20 -1.78 15.75
CA THR A 13 2.82 -1.62 17.06
C THR A 13 2.00 -2.33 18.14
N VAL A 14 2.69 -2.94 19.11
CA VAL A 14 2.13 -3.59 20.29
C VAL A 14 2.71 -2.99 21.56
N ARG A 15 1.97 -3.05 22.67
CA ARG A 15 2.52 -2.81 24.00
C ARG A 15 3.03 -4.12 24.58
N ILE A 16 4.17 -4.09 25.24
CA ILE A 16 4.75 -5.25 25.92
C ILE A 16 4.59 -5.04 27.42
N ASP A 17 3.90 -5.98 28.06
CA ASP A 17 3.68 -6.00 29.49
C ASP A 17 4.47 -7.17 30.09
N ALA A 18 5.49 -6.85 30.88
CA ALA A 18 6.26 -7.82 31.67
C ALA A 18 5.84 -7.70 33.14
N ASP A 19 5.55 -8.84 33.79
CA ASP A 19 5.11 -8.90 35.18
C ASP A 19 3.94 -7.93 35.51
N HIS A 20 2.96 -7.86 34.59
CA HIS A 20 1.76 -7.01 34.68
C HIS A 20 2.00 -5.50 34.72
N HIS A 21 3.19 -5.03 34.35
CA HIS A 21 3.50 -3.61 34.21
C HIS A 21 3.80 -3.29 32.73
N PRO A 22 3.36 -2.12 32.21
CA PRO A 22 3.74 -1.69 30.88
C PRO A 22 5.24 -1.38 30.86
N TRP A 23 5.98 -2.16 30.09
CA TRP A 23 7.45 -2.13 30.09
C TRP A 23 8.04 -1.54 28.83
N GLY A 24 7.37 -1.71 27.69
CA GLY A 24 7.89 -1.20 26.45
C GLY A 24 6.96 -1.38 25.26
N THR A 25 7.55 -1.17 24.10
CA THR A 25 6.90 -1.23 22.81
C THR A 25 7.53 -2.35 21.98
N GLY A 26 6.74 -2.98 21.13
CA GLY A 26 7.25 -3.81 20.04
C GLY A 26 6.46 -3.57 18.77
N PHE A 27 6.86 -4.18 17.68
CA PHE A 27 6.10 -4.10 16.43
C PHE A 27 6.27 -5.34 15.56
N PHE A 28 5.24 -5.63 14.77
CA PHE A 28 5.21 -6.79 13.90
C PHE A 28 6.17 -6.65 12.71
N VAL A 29 7.10 -7.60 12.59
CA VAL A 29 8.15 -7.68 11.56
C VAL A 29 8.08 -8.95 10.71
N GLY A 30 7.06 -9.78 10.93
CA GLY A 30 6.76 -10.99 10.17
C GLY A 30 5.51 -11.67 10.74
N PRO A 31 5.02 -12.77 10.15
CA PRO A 31 3.79 -13.42 10.60
C PRO A 31 3.90 -13.89 12.05
N GLY A 32 3.12 -13.29 12.95
CA GLY A 32 3.18 -13.48 14.40
C GLY A 32 4.51 -13.11 15.06
N LEU A 33 5.43 -12.44 14.35
CA LEU A 33 6.76 -12.09 14.86
C LEU A 33 6.82 -10.63 15.25
N ILE A 34 7.24 -10.35 16.49
CA ILE A 34 7.35 -9.02 17.06
C ILE A 34 8.81 -8.74 17.40
N LEU A 35 9.33 -7.58 17.00
CA LEU A 35 10.64 -7.09 17.37
C LEU A 35 10.52 -6.08 18.51
N THR A 36 11.44 -6.14 19.47
CA THR A 36 11.60 -5.17 20.57
C THR A 36 13.05 -5.15 21.07
N CYS A 37 13.33 -4.36 22.11
CA CYS A 37 14.60 -4.36 22.82
C CYS A 37 14.69 -5.55 23.79
N ALA A 38 15.89 -6.09 24.00
CA ALA A 38 16.09 -7.17 24.96
C ALA A 38 15.86 -6.70 26.41
N HIS A 39 16.26 -5.47 26.75
CA HIS A 39 16.04 -4.92 28.09
C HIS A 39 14.54 -4.76 28.44
N VAL A 40 13.67 -4.59 27.45
CA VAL A 40 12.21 -4.50 27.65
C VAL A 40 11.64 -5.81 28.20
N ILE A 41 12.26 -6.95 27.87
CA ILE A 41 11.81 -8.28 28.29
C ILE A 41 12.72 -8.91 29.35
N GLN A 42 13.72 -8.18 29.85
CA GLN A 42 14.80 -8.76 30.67
C GLN A 42 14.27 -9.41 31.95
N SER A 43 13.34 -8.75 32.65
CA SER A 43 12.73 -9.29 33.88
C SER A 43 12.00 -10.61 33.60
N ALA A 44 11.13 -10.62 32.59
CA ALA A 44 10.38 -11.81 32.21
C ALA A 44 11.28 -12.96 31.72
N HIS A 45 12.33 -12.62 30.97
CA HIS A 45 13.30 -13.60 30.47
C HIS A 45 14.08 -14.25 31.61
N GLN A 46 14.57 -13.47 32.57
CA GLN A 46 15.32 -13.98 33.72
C GLN A 46 14.45 -14.77 34.70
N ALA A 47 13.21 -14.32 34.92
CA ALA A 47 12.26 -14.98 35.81
C ALA A 47 11.60 -16.23 35.17
N SER A 48 11.80 -16.46 33.87
CA SER A 48 11.00 -17.42 33.09
C SER A 48 9.49 -17.23 33.28
N SER A 49 9.06 -15.96 33.42
CA SER A 49 7.65 -15.60 33.63
C SER A 49 6.91 -15.46 32.30
N SER A 50 5.58 -15.46 32.34
CA SER A 50 4.74 -15.30 31.16
C SER A 50 4.85 -13.86 30.62
N LEU A 51 5.24 -13.71 29.35
CA LEU A 51 5.26 -12.42 28.67
C LEU A 51 3.92 -12.19 27.95
N GLN A 52 3.30 -11.04 28.19
CA GLN A 52 2.04 -10.66 27.55
C GLN A 52 2.27 -9.46 26.63
N ILE A 53 1.57 -9.46 25.50
CA ILE A 53 1.46 -8.28 24.65
C ILE A 53 0.01 -7.79 24.63
N TYR A 54 -0.16 -6.47 24.60
CA TYR A 54 -1.46 -5.84 24.42
C TYR A 54 -1.57 -5.27 23.00
N TRP A 55 -2.56 -5.75 22.26
CA TRP A 55 -2.81 -5.36 20.87
C TRP A 55 -4.30 -5.38 20.54
N ARG A 56 -4.81 -4.28 19.96
CA ARG A 56 -6.25 -4.10 19.62
C ARG A 56 -7.19 -4.47 20.78
N GLU A 57 -6.92 -3.88 21.95
CA GLU A 57 -7.75 -4.05 23.16
C GLU A 57 -7.80 -5.49 23.70
N ARG A 58 -6.80 -6.31 23.35
CA ARG A 58 -6.70 -7.70 23.79
C ARG A 58 -5.28 -8.04 24.20
N TYR A 59 -5.18 -8.98 25.13
CA TYR A 59 -3.93 -9.55 25.59
C TYR A 59 -3.64 -10.88 24.88
N TYR A 60 -2.38 -11.12 24.56
CA TYR A 60 -1.89 -12.37 23.99
C TYR A 60 -0.61 -12.79 24.67
N GLU A 61 -0.47 -14.10 24.89
CA GLU A 61 0.79 -14.67 25.35
C GLU A 61 1.82 -14.61 24.22
N ALA A 62 3.04 -14.20 24.56
CA ALA A 62 4.17 -14.13 23.65
C ALA A 62 5.29 -15.05 24.12
N ALA A 63 5.80 -15.87 23.22
CA ALA A 63 6.99 -16.68 23.45
C ALA A 63 8.25 -15.91 23.01
N ILE A 64 9.27 -15.88 23.84
CA ILE A 64 10.58 -15.31 23.47
C ILE A 64 11.29 -16.31 22.56
N THR A 65 11.59 -15.94 21.32
CA THR A 65 12.26 -16.83 20.36
C THR A 65 13.74 -16.55 20.21
N THR A 66 14.14 -15.29 20.35
CA THR A 66 15.54 -14.87 20.17
C THR A 66 15.82 -13.71 21.08
N VAL A 67 16.99 -13.73 21.72
CA VAL A 67 17.53 -12.62 22.50
C VAL A 67 18.98 -12.42 22.06
N SER A 68 19.29 -11.23 21.54
CA SER A 68 20.63 -10.74 21.26
C SER A 68 20.90 -9.61 22.25
N ALA A 69 21.48 -9.97 23.40
CA ALA A 69 21.79 -9.05 24.49
C ALA A 69 23.28 -9.18 24.86
N ASP A 70 23.99 -8.07 24.91
CA ASP A 70 25.38 -8.01 25.39
C ASP A 70 25.64 -6.65 26.04
N ASP A 71 25.81 -6.65 27.37
CA ASP A 71 26.04 -5.42 28.15
C ASP A 71 27.30 -4.65 27.72
N SER A 72 28.25 -5.33 27.05
CA SER A 72 29.47 -4.71 26.51
C SER A 72 29.29 -4.13 25.11
N SER A 73 28.18 -4.45 24.42
CA SER A 73 27.88 -4.04 23.05
C SER A 73 26.46 -3.48 22.98
N PRO A 74 26.25 -2.17 23.17
CA PRO A 74 24.90 -1.58 23.24
C PRO A 74 24.07 -1.76 21.97
N ASP A 75 24.69 -2.06 20.82
CA ASP A 75 23.99 -2.42 19.59
C ASP A 75 23.40 -3.84 19.61
N ARG A 76 23.75 -4.66 20.61
CA ARG A 76 23.13 -5.96 20.92
C ARG A 76 22.14 -5.80 22.07
N ASP A 77 20.98 -5.27 21.73
CA ASP A 77 19.83 -5.17 22.62
C ASP A 77 18.54 -5.38 21.80
N LEU A 78 18.39 -6.60 21.28
CA LEU A 78 17.28 -7.03 20.42
C LEU A 78 16.63 -8.30 20.96
N ALA A 79 15.30 -8.34 20.90
CA ALA A 79 14.54 -9.56 21.14
C ALA A 79 13.46 -9.76 20.07
N LEU A 80 13.28 -11.03 19.68
CA LEU A 80 12.15 -11.46 18.86
C LEU A 80 11.18 -12.27 19.72
N LEU A 81 9.90 -11.94 19.57
CA LEU A 81 8.79 -12.60 20.22
C LEU A 81 7.89 -13.23 19.16
N LYS A 82 7.27 -14.36 19.52
CA LYS A 82 6.27 -15.05 18.71
C LYS A 82 4.92 -15.04 19.42
N VAL A 83 3.89 -14.63 18.69
CA VAL A 83 2.49 -14.67 19.14
C VAL A 83 1.65 -15.48 18.14
N PRO A 84 0.60 -16.18 18.60
CA PRO A 84 -0.30 -16.95 17.74
C PRO A 84 -1.33 -16.03 17.03
N LEU A 85 -0.83 -15.06 16.27
CA LEU A 85 -1.64 -14.10 15.51
C LEU A 85 -1.27 -14.13 14.03
N GLU A 86 -2.28 -14.18 13.17
CA GLU A 86 -2.12 -14.21 11.72
C GLU A 86 -2.65 -12.94 11.03
N ASP A 87 -3.76 -12.36 11.51
CA ASP A 87 -4.32 -11.10 10.98
C ASP A 87 -3.72 -9.89 11.70
N HIS A 88 -2.53 -9.47 11.26
CA HIS A 88 -1.92 -8.22 11.69
C HIS A 88 -1.14 -7.58 10.53
N PRO A 89 -0.95 -6.25 10.51
CA PRO A 89 -0.03 -5.64 9.56
C PRO A 89 1.42 -5.98 9.91
N CYS A 90 2.27 -6.05 8.91
CA CYS A 90 3.72 -6.20 9.07
C CYS A 90 4.38 -4.91 8.59
N VAL A 91 5.30 -4.36 9.39
CA VAL A 91 6.06 -3.20 8.94
C VAL A 91 7.05 -3.60 7.84
N LEU A 92 7.46 -2.62 7.03
CA LEU A 92 8.59 -2.77 6.13
C LEU A 92 9.85 -2.23 6.81
N LEU A 93 10.54 -3.09 7.58
CA LEU A 93 11.81 -2.80 8.23
C LEU A 93 12.93 -2.91 7.20
N CYS A 94 13.41 -1.76 6.71
CA CYS A 94 14.55 -1.66 5.80
C CYS A 94 15.07 -0.21 5.75
N GLY A 95 16.17 -0.02 5.02
CA GLY A 95 16.73 1.30 4.75
C GLY A 95 17.54 1.88 5.91
N GLU A 96 17.91 3.14 5.74
CA GLU A 96 18.75 3.90 6.67
C GLU A 96 18.20 5.32 6.77
N ALA A 97 18.11 5.85 8.00
CA ALA A 97 17.74 7.24 8.20
C ALA A 97 18.84 8.16 7.66
N GLN A 98 18.46 9.08 6.78
CA GLN A 98 19.36 10.13 6.31
C GLN A 98 19.33 11.32 7.26
N PRO A 99 20.39 12.14 7.34
CA PRO A 99 20.34 13.41 8.04
C PRO A 99 19.14 14.25 7.60
N TYR A 100 18.47 14.88 8.56
CA TYR A 100 17.27 15.70 8.38
C TYR A 100 16.02 14.94 7.92
N SER A 101 16.02 13.60 7.97
CA SER A 101 14.81 12.82 7.71
C SER A 101 13.78 13.07 8.81
N ARG A 102 12.51 13.21 8.40
CA ARG A 102 11.39 13.32 9.32
C ARG A 102 10.90 11.90 9.68
N LEU A 103 10.98 11.58 10.96
CA LEU A 103 10.73 10.24 11.49
C LEU A 103 9.44 10.23 12.30
N TYR A 104 8.46 9.45 11.87
CA TYR A 104 7.24 9.19 12.63
C TYR A 104 7.42 7.95 13.50
N THR A 105 6.90 7.99 14.72
CA THR A 105 6.83 6.83 15.61
C THR A 105 5.46 6.71 16.26
N TYR A 106 5.11 5.49 16.66
CA TYR A 106 4.03 5.20 17.57
C TYR A 106 4.52 4.19 18.60
N GLY A 107 4.28 4.46 19.88
CA GLY A 107 4.73 3.63 20.98
C GLY A 107 3.90 3.82 22.25
N TYR A 108 4.25 3.09 23.30
CA TYR A 108 3.50 3.00 24.55
C TYR A 108 4.31 3.53 25.74
N PRO A 109 4.48 4.85 25.87
CA PRO A 109 5.15 5.40 27.03
C PRO A 109 4.31 5.15 28.29
N GLY A 110 4.97 4.99 29.44
CA GLY A 110 4.29 4.78 30.73
C GLY A 110 3.36 5.95 31.10
N SER A 111 3.62 7.16 30.61
CA SER A 111 2.78 8.34 30.75
C SER A 111 1.47 8.26 29.96
N VAL A 112 1.43 7.48 28.87
CA VAL A 112 0.25 7.29 28.01
C VAL A 112 0.11 5.79 27.66
N PRO A 113 -0.42 4.96 28.57
CA PRO A 113 -0.52 3.50 28.36
C PRO A 113 -1.37 3.07 27.16
N GLY A 114 -2.21 3.96 26.64
CA GLY A 114 -3.00 3.77 25.41
C GLY A 114 -2.20 3.97 24.11
N GLY A 115 -0.94 4.39 24.24
CA GLY A 115 -0.03 4.66 23.13
C GLY A 115 -0.18 6.08 22.58
N THR A 116 0.92 6.62 22.05
CA THR A 116 0.99 7.95 21.47
C THR A 116 1.97 8.00 20.31
N SER A 117 1.87 9.04 19.49
CA SER A 117 2.77 9.28 18.36
C SER A 117 3.67 10.47 18.59
N PHE A 118 4.90 10.38 18.09
CA PHE A 118 5.83 11.51 18.02
C PHE A 118 6.40 11.65 16.61
N ILE A 119 6.89 12.84 16.31
CA ILE A 119 7.66 13.12 15.11
C ILE A 119 9.01 13.66 15.54
N PHE A 120 10.07 13.04 15.03
CA PHE A 120 11.43 13.43 15.30
C PHE A 120 12.13 13.87 14.02
N ASP A 121 13.15 14.72 14.18
CA ASP A 121 14.09 15.01 13.12
C ASP A 121 15.36 14.18 13.33
N ALA A 122 15.76 13.42 12.32
CA ALA A 122 17.02 12.68 12.35
C ALA A 122 18.19 13.66 12.26
N ALA A 123 19.06 13.69 13.26
CA ALA A 123 20.35 14.38 13.15
C ALA A 123 21.28 13.65 12.17
N GLY A 124 21.13 12.33 12.05
CA GLY A 124 21.83 11.47 11.10
C GLY A 124 22.39 10.20 11.75
N PRO A 125 23.14 9.39 10.96
CA PRO A 125 23.84 8.22 11.47
C PRO A 125 24.91 8.58 12.51
N ALA A 126 25.07 7.75 13.54
CA ALA A 126 26.08 7.93 14.59
C ALA A 126 26.73 6.61 15.02
N GLY A 127 27.86 6.70 15.72
CA GLY A 127 28.70 5.56 16.13
C GLY A 127 29.78 5.19 15.11
N GLU A 128 30.78 4.41 15.54
CA GLU A 128 31.94 4.04 14.70
C GLU A 128 31.58 3.36 13.38
N ARG A 129 30.45 2.64 13.36
CA ARG A 129 29.95 1.93 12.19
C ARG A 129 28.66 2.54 11.66
N ASN A 130 28.34 3.78 12.03
CA ASN A 130 27.07 4.45 11.71
C ASN A 130 25.83 3.66 12.18
N GLN A 131 25.95 2.88 13.24
CA GLN A 131 24.91 1.93 13.67
C GLN A 131 23.68 2.59 14.32
N TRP A 132 23.85 3.83 14.78
CA TRP A 132 22.83 4.59 15.49
C TRP A 132 22.14 5.60 14.59
N ILE A 133 20.90 5.94 14.93
CA ILE A 133 20.17 7.12 14.47
C ILE A 133 20.04 8.02 15.68
N THR A 134 20.67 9.19 15.64
CA THR A 134 20.41 10.24 16.63
C THR A 134 19.24 11.06 16.13
N PHE A 135 18.22 11.26 16.97
CA PHE A 135 17.04 12.03 16.62
C PHE A 135 16.69 13.04 17.71
N GLN A 136 16.07 14.15 17.33
CA GLN A 136 15.75 15.29 18.21
C GLN A 136 14.26 15.67 18.11
N ARG A 137 13.81 16.51 19.05
CA ARG A 137 12.44 17.06 19.20
C ARG A 137 11.36 16.10 19.72
N GLY A 138 11.25 16.02 21.06
CA GLY A 138 10.16 15.34 21.75
C GLY A 138 10.71 14.50 22.90
N PRO A 139 9.95 14.36 24.01
CA PRO A 139 10.40 13.54 25.12
C PRO A 139 10.36 12.06 24.69
N VAL A 140 11.46 11.34 24.92
CA VAL A 140 11.46 9.88 24.87
C VAL A 140 11.21 9.40 26.29
N ASP A 141 9.94 9.17 26.58
CA ASP A 141 9.48 8.68 27.87
C ASP A 141 9.82 7.18 28.05
N PRO A 142 10.01 6.71 29.29
CA PRO A 142 10.09 5.28 29.59
C PRO A 142 8.88 4.54 28.99
N GLY A 143 9.13 3.38 28.36
CA GLY A 143 8.13 2.62 27.59
C GLY A 143 8.20 2.82 26.07
N MET A 144 8.90 3.85 25.60
CA MET A 144 9.15 4.05 24.16
C MET A 144 10.20 3.10 23.58
N SER A 145 11.02 2.45 24.41
CA SER A 145 12.00 1.46 23.95
C SER A 145 11.30 0.33 23.17
N GLY A 146 11.87 -0.01 22.02
CA GLY A 146 11.31 -0.95 21.06
C GLY A 146 10.30 -0.34 20.08
N SER A 147 10.04 0.97 20.13
CA SER A 147 9.17 1.63 19.15
C SER A 147 9.82 1.72 17.76
N PRO A 148 9.07 1.50 16.68
CA PRO A 148 9.59 1.66 15.32
C PRO A 148 9.72 3.13 14.91
N LEU A 149 10.70 3.44 14.06
CA LEU A 149 10.87 4.74 13.40
C LEU A 149 10.58 4.61 11.90
N LEU A 150 9.44 5.16 11.46
CA LEU A 150 9.05 5.27 10.05
C LEU A 150 9.67 6.53 9.46
N ASP A 151 10.53 6.38 8.46
CA ASP A 151 11.04 7.50 7.68
C ASP A 151 10.03 7.89 6.58
N GLU A 152 9.53 9.13 6.63
CA GLU A 152 8.57 9.64 5.65
C GLU A 152 9.13 9.62 4.21
N ALA A 153 10.45 9.81 4.06
CA ALA A 153 11.07 9.93 2.75
C ALA A 153 11.25 8.58 2.04
N SER A 154 11.42 7.48 2.78
CA SER A 154 11.52 6.12 2.24
C SER A 154 10.21 5.33 2.35
N GLY A 155 9.32 5.69 3.28
CA GLY A 155 8.12 4.91 3.61
C GLY A 155 8.43 3.59 4.33
N CYS A 156 9.67 3.43 4.81
CA CYS A 156 10.16 2.24 5.51
C CYS A 156 10.36 2.54 6.99
N VAL A 157 10.25 1.51 7.84
CA VAL A 157 10.76 1.57 9.20
C VAL A 157 12.29 1.47 9.12
N CYS A 158 12.98 2.59 9.36
CA CYS A 158 14.43 2.72 9.20
C CYS A 158 15.20 2.41 10.49
N GLY A 159 14.52 2.18 11.61
CA GLY A 159 15.14 1.81 12.87
C GLY A 159 14.15 1.58 14.01
N MET A 160 14.69 1.30 15.19
CA MET A 160 13.94 1.04 16.41
C MET A 160 14.56 1.81 17.58
N ILE A 161 13.74 2.54 18.34
CA ILE A 161 14.18 3.30 19.53
C ILE A 161 14.73 2.33 20.58
N GLN A 162 15.92 2.60 21.11
CA GLN A 162 16.50 1.81 22.21
C GLN A 162 16.63 2.62 23.50
N TYR A 163 17.06 3.89 23.45
CA TYR A 163 17.26 4.67 24.68
C TYR A 163 17.12 6.18 24.47
N SER A 164 16.80 6.86 25.59
CA SER A 164 16.67 8.33 25.71
C SER A 164 17.93 8.91 26.33
N LEU A 165 18.46 10.02 25.79
CA LEU A 165 19.66 10.68 26.34
C LEU A 165 19.32 11.61 27.54
N GLY A 166 18.36 11.20 28.37
CA GLY A 166 17.97 11.85 29.62
C GLY A 166 16.63 12.60 29.53
N LEU A 167 15.78 12.38 30.55
CA LEU A 167 14.39 12.88 30.67
C LEU A 167 14.23 14.41 30.56
N ASN A 168 15.32 15.19 30.67
CA ASN A 168 15.31 16.65 30.72
C ASN A 168 16.29 17.31 29.73
N SER A 169 16.80 16.60 28.73
CA SER A 169 17.74 17.20 27.78
C SER A 169 17.12 17.40 26.40
N GLU A 170 17.39 18.54 25.77
CA GLU A 170 17.06 18.80 24.35
C GLU A 170 17.78 17.83 23.38
N ARG A 171 18.55 16.84 23.88
CA ARG A 171 19.43 15.98 23.08
C ARG A 171 18.70 14.84 22.36
N GLY A 172 17.41 14.62 22.66
CA GLY A 172 16.59 13.61 21.99
C GLY A 172 16.98 12.17 22.37
N GLY A 173 16.96 11.24 21.41
CA GLY A 173 17.18 9.81 21.67
C GLY A 173 18.02 9.12 20.60
N GLN A 174 18.34 7.85 20.87
CA GLN A 174 19.03 6.99 19.92
C GLN A 174 18.18 5.77 19.56
N ALA A 175 18.22 5.45 18.27
CA ALA A 175 17.61 4.25 17.71
C ALA A 175 18.65 3.43 16.95
N LEU A 176 18.47 2.12 16.96
CA LEU A 176 19.30 1.22 16.18
C LEU A 176 18.81 1.20 14.73
N GLN A 177 19.73 1.30 13.76
CA GLN A 177 19.37 1.28 12.35
C GLN A 177 18.80 -0.07 11.90
N ALA A 178 17.82 -0.05 11.00
CA ALA A 178 17.23 -1.25 10.41
C ALA A 178 18.27 -2.17 9.77
N ARG A 179 19.29 -1.62 9.08
CA ARG A 179 20.38 -2.45 8.52
C ARG A 179 21.13 -3.23 9.59
N VAL A 180 21.31 -2.66 10.78
CA VAL A 180 22.05 -3.29 11.89
C VAL A 180 21.19 -4.38 12.51
N ILE A 181 19.89 -4.09 12.70
CA ILE A 181 18.90 -5.08 13.15
C ILE A 181 18.88 -6.29 12.21
N LEU A 182 18.76 -6.05 10.90
CA LEU A 182 18.69 -7.12 9.89
C LEU A 182 19.99 -7.90 9.76
N ALA A 183 21.15 -7.27 10.00
CA ALA A 183 22.43 -7.96 10.02
C ALA A 183 22.55 -8.92 11.23
N GLN A 184 21.91 -8.60 12.35
CA GLN A 184 21.87 -9.48 13.53
C GLN A 184 20.78 -10.56 13.43
N LEU A 185 19.75 -10.34 12.62
CA LEU A 185 18.59 -11.23 12.45
C LEU A 185 18.39 -11.57 10.96
N PRO A 186 19.30 -12.35 10.33
CA PRO A 186 19.31 -12.54 8.88
C PRO A 186 18.04 -13.22 8.33
N ASP A 187 17.44 -14.13 9.09
CA ASP A 187 16.20 -14.81 8.69
C ASP A 187 14.99 -13.86 8.63
N LEU A 188 15.08 -12.70 9.29
CA LEU A 188 13.98 -11.73 9.34
C LEU A 188 13.67 -11.17 7.95
N VAL A 189 14.65 -11.06 7.06
CA VAL A 189 14.42 -10.62 5.68
C VAL A 189 13.46 -11.59 4.96
N ASN A 190 13.66 -12.90 5.13
CA ASN A 190 12.79 -13.91 4.51
C ASN A 190 11.38 -13.87 5.10
N HIS A 191 11.26 -13.69 6.42
CA HIS A 191 9.96 -13.52 7.07
C HIS A 191 9.21 -12.27 6.59
N GLN A 192 9.91 -11.15 6.42
CA GLN A 192 9.33 -9.93 5.86
C GLN A 192 8.88 -10.13 4.40
N LEU A 193 9.71 -10.74 3.56
CA LEU A 193 9.35 -11.00 2.16
C LEU A 193 8.12 -11.90 2.04
N ALA A 194 8.00 -12.91 2.90
CA ALA A 194 6.80 -13.75 2.98
C ALA A 194 5.57 -12.95 3.41
N ALA A 195 5.69 -12.15 4.47
CA ALA A 195 4.59 -11.31 4.97
C ALA A 195 4.10 -10.30 3.92
N HIS A 196 5.03 -9.57 3.27
CA HIS A 196 4.69 -8.56 2.25
C HIS A 196 4.22 -9.17 0.93
N ARG A 197 4.49 -10.46 0.69
CA ARG A 197 3.89 -11.20 -0.42
C ARG A 197 2.43 -11.57 -0.13
N GLN A 198 2.13 -11.99 1.10
CA GLN A 198 0.78 -12.35 1.53
C GLN A 198 -0.10 -11.13 1.76
N ASN A 199 0.45 -10.03 2.27
CA ASN A 199 -0.26 -8.79 2.55
C ASN A 199 0.52 -7.60 1.98
N ARG A 200 0.07 -7.12 0.81
CA ARG A 200 0.75 -6.05 0.06
C ARG A 200 0.42 -4.63 0.53
N ARG A 201 -0.45 -4.48 1.54
CA ARG A 201 -1.02 -3.19 1.93
C ARG A 201 0.04 -2.13 2.22
N TRP A 202 1.17 -2.51 2.84
CA TRP A 202 2.27 -1.58 3.07
C TRP A 202 2.91 -1.10 1.77
N LEU A 203 3.26 -2.03 0.88
CA LEU A 203 3.87 -1.73 -0.43
C LEU A 203 2.92 -0.92 -1.33
N GLU A 204 1.62 -1.12 -1.21
CA GLU A 204 0.59 -0.40 -1.96
C GLU A 204 0.51 1.08 -1.59
N LEU A 205 0.71 1.40 -0.31
CA LEU A 205 0.71 2.76 0.22
C LEU A 205 1.98 3.55 -0.13
N LEU A 206 3.05 2.89 -0.57
CA LEU A 206 4.27 3.57 -1.00
C LEU A 206 4.05 4.40 -2.27
N SER A 207 4.55 5.63 -2.28
CA SER A 207 4.61 6.49 -3.47
C SER A 207 5.50 5.88 -4.56
N VAL A 208 5.40 6.42 -5.78
CA VAL A 208 6.27 6.00 -6.89
C VAL A 208 7.74 6.23 -6.53
N GLU A 209 8.06 7.37 -5.94
CA GLU A 209 9.42 7.73 -5.50
C GLU A 209 9.91 6.80 -4.37
N GLN A 210 9.06 6.51 -3.39
CA GLN A 210 9.38 5.60 -2.29
C GLN A 210 9.65 4.17 -2.80
N ARG A 211 8.85 3.68 -3.75
CA ARG A 211 9.09 2.37 -4.38
C ARG A 211 10.40 2.32 -5.16
N GLN A 212 10.70 3.37 -5.94
CA GLN A 212 11.97 3.47 -6.67
C GLN A 212 13.15 3.43 -5.69
N ARG A 213 13.08 4.20 -4.60
CA ARG A 213 14.09 4.23 -3.56
C ARG A 213 14.25 2.88 -2.86
N LEU A 214 13.14 2.23 -2.48
CA LEU A 214 13.16 0.90 -1.87
C LEU A 214 13.84 -0.12 -2.79
N GLY A 215 13.54 -0.10 -4.09
CA GLY A 215 14.16 -0.98 -5.07
C GLY A 215 15.68 -0.80 -5.20
N GLN A 216 16.15 0.46 -5.06
CA GLN A 216 17.58 0.78 -5.09
C GLN A 216 18.30 0.40 -3.80
N CYS A 217 17.73 0.75 -2.64
CA CYS A 217 18.38 0.56 -1.33
C CYS A 217 18.20 -0.85 -0.77
N CYS A 218 17.12 -1.54 -1.14
CA CYS A 218 16.79 -2.88 -0.67
C CYS A 218 16.37 -3.79 -1.85
N PRO A 219 17.31 -4.20 -2.73
CA PRO A 219 17.01 -4.93 -3.97
C PRO A 219 16.23 -6.24 -3.79
N GLN A 220 16.28 -6.84 -2.60
CA GLN A 220 15.50 -8.02 -2.25
C GLN A 220 13.97 -7.81 -2.37
N TYR A 221 13.49 -6.56 -2.28
CA TYR A 221 12.08 -6.22 -2.45
C TYR A 221 11.70 -5.92 -3.91
N GLN A 222 12.67 -5.82 -4.83
CA GLN A 222 12.44 -5.51 -6.25
C GLN A 222 11.39 -6.44 -6.91
N PRO A 223 11.40 -7.77 -6.70
CA PRO A 223 10.38 -8.65 -7.28
C PRO A 223 8.98 -8.34 -6.77
N LEU A 224 8.84 -7.98 -5.49
CA LEU A 224 7.55 -7.62 -4.91
C LEU A 224 7.06 -6.28 -5.47
N LEU A 225 7.96 -5.33 -5.74
CA LEU A 225 7.61 -4.04 -6.32
C LEU A 225 7.11 -4.15 -7.77
N GLN A 226 7.67 -5.08 -8.54
CA GLN A 226 7.29 -5.31 -9.95
C GLN A 226 5.96 -6.08 -10.10
N GLN A 227 5.49 -6.77 -9.07
CA GLN A 227 4.27 -7.59 -9.15
C GLN A 227 2.95 -6.77 -9.26
N ASN A 228 2.96 -5.46 -9.00
CA ASN A 228 1.78 -4.59 -9.15
C ASN A 228 1.99 -3.44 -10.18
N THR A 229 3.03 -3.55 -11.02
CA THR A 229 3.34 -2.58 -12.08
C THR A 229 2.76 -2.97 -13.43
N LYS A 230 2.08 -4.13 -13.56
CA LYS A 230 1.39 -4.42 -14.81
C LYS A 230 0.26 -3.41 -14.97
N ALA A 231 0.33 -2.63 -16.04
CA ALA A 231 -0.72 -1.71 -16.41
C ALA A 231 -2.01 -2.52 -16.66
N LEU A 232 -3.13 -2.07 -16.09
CA LEU A 232 -4.41 -2.72 -16.37
C LEU A 232 -4.77 -2.48 -17.84
N LYS A 233 -5.22 -3.52 -18.52
CA LYS A 233 -5.66 -3.43 -19.90
C LYS A 233 -7.08 -2.89 -19.94
N VAL A 234 -7.26 -1.74 -20.57
CA VAL A 234 -8.55 -1.07 -20.74
C VAL A 234 -8.97 -1.20 -22.20
N PHE A 235 -10.10 -1.84 -22.48
CA PHE A 235 -10.67 -1.90 -23.83
C PHE A 235 -11.81 -0.88 -23.97
N LEU A 236 -11.75 -0.04 -25.00
CA LEU A 236 -12.80 0.92 -25.34
C LEU A 236 -13.64 0.34 -26.50
N SER A 237 -14.84 -0.14 -26.18
CA SER A 237 -15.83 -0.56 -27.17
C SER A 237 -16.67 0.65 -27.56
N TYR A 238 -16.64 1.02 -28.84
CA TYR A 238 -17.35 2.19 -29.39
C TYR A 238 -17.73 1.95 -30.85
N SER A 239 -18.75 2.66 -31.34
CA SER A 239 -19.11 2.62 -32.75
C SER A 239 -18.13 3.45 -33.58
N GLY A 240 -17.72 2.96 -34.75
CA GLY A 240 -16.80 3.68 -35.67
C GLY A 240 -17.40 4.94 -36.31
N SER A 241 -18.54 5.44 -35.83
CA SER A 241 -19.13 6.68 -36.32
C SER A 241 -18.23 7.87 -35.96
N GLN A 242 -18.12 8.83 -36.87
CA GLN A 242 -17.22 9.99 -36.69
C GLN A 242 -17.54 10.79 -35.42
N ARG A 243 -18.79 10.76 -34.94
CA ARG A 243 -19.20 11.45 -33.72
C ARG A 243 -18.69 10.74 -32.47
N ASP A 244 -18.81 9.42 -32.40
CA ASP A 244 -18.33 8.63 -31.27
C ASP A 244 -16.80 8.60 -31.22
N ARG A 245 -16.16 8.52 -32.38
CA ARG A 245 -14.69 8.60 -32.48
C ARG A 245 -14.13 9.88 -31.86
N LYS A 246 -14.76 11.04 -32.12
CA LYS A 246 -14.34 12.32 -31.53
C LYS A 246 -14.48 12.33 -30.00
N LEU A 247 -15.59 11.82 -29.47
CA LEU A 247 -15.82 11.75 -28.02
C LEU A 247 -14.87 10.78 -27.33
N ARG A 248 -14.57 9.64 -27.96
CA ARG A 248 -13.54 8.69 -27.51
C ARG A 248 -12.17 9.34 -27.45
N GLU A 249 -11.77 10.09 -28.48
CA GLU A 249 -10.49 10.81 -28.51
C GLU A 249 -10.39 11.85 -27.39
N GLU A 250 -11.47 12.55 -27.08
CA GLU A 250 -11.54 13.48 -25.94
C GLU A 250 -11.39 12.75 -24.59
N LEU A 251 -12.09 11.61 -24.42
CA LEU A 251 -11.95 10.78 -23.22
C LEU A 251 -10.51 10.27 -23.05
N GLU A 252 -9.88 9.77 -24.11
CA GLU A 252 -8.49 9.29 -24.06
C GLU A 252 -7.48 10.38 -23.66
N LYS A 253 -7.76 11.65 -23.97
CA LYS A 253 -6.94 12.77 -23.50
C LYS A 253 -7.02 12.92 -21.99
N GLN A 254 -8.21 12.78 -21.39
CA GLN A 254 -8.34 12.78 -19.92
C GLN A 254 -7.60 11.60 -19.28
N LEU A 255 -7.54 10.45 -19.97
CA LEU A 255 -6.83 9.26 -19.51
C LEU A 255 -5.31 9.30 -19.77
N ALA A 256 -4.77 10.34 -20.40
CA ALA A 256 -3.35 10.44 -20.74
C ALA A 256 -2.44 10.34 -19.51
N SER A 257 -2.81 10.99 -18.40
CA SER A 257 -2.04 10.95 -17.16
C SER A 257 -1.91 9.52 -16.60
N PHE A 258 -2.95 8.69 -16.75
CA PHE A 258 -2.94 7.30 -16.27
C PHE A 258 -2.02 6.42 -17.13
N ARG A 259 -1.98 6.68 -18.44
CA ARG A 259 -1.05 6.01 -19.37
C ARG A 259 0.39 6.40 -19.09
N HIS A 260 0.70 7.69 -18.92
CA HIS A 260 2.05 8.15 -18.59
C HIS A 260 2.56 7.59 -17.26
N ARG A 261 1.67 7.38 -16.28
CA ARG A 261 1.97 6.73 -14.99
C ARG A 261 1.96 5.19 -15.06
N GLN A 262 1.80 4.60 -16.24
CA GLN A 262 1.71 3.15 -16.47
C GLN A 262 0.66 2.45 -15.60
N LEU A 263 -0.44 3.16 -15.29
CA LEU A 263 -1.57 2.58 -14.56
C LEU A 263 -2.44 1.72 -15.47
N ILE A 264 -2.57 2.14 -16.73
CA ILE A 264 -3.39 1.48 -17.74
C ILE A 264 -2.69 1.45 -19.11
N GLU A 265 -3.07 0.45 -19.91
CA GLU A 265 -2.86 0.39 -21.35
C GLU A 265 -4.24 0.39 -22.02
N SER A 266 -4.51 1.35 -22.91
CA SER A 266 -5.80 1.50 -23.57
C SER A 266 -5.78 0.93 -24.99
N TYR A 267 -6.76 0.09 -25.32
CA TYR A 267 -6.91 -0.58 -26.61
C TYR A 267 -8.29 -0.32 -27.20
N HIS A 268 -8.40 -0.28 -28.53
CA HIS A 268 -9.69 -0.18 -29.22
C HIS A 268 -9.66 -0.82 -30.62
N SER A 269 -10.83 -1.10 -31.21
CA SER A 269 -10.96 -1.84 -32.47
C SER A 269 -10.28 -1.15 -33.68
N GLU A 270 -10.37 0.18 -33.80
CA GLU A 270 -9.71 0.94 -34.90
C GLU A 270 -8.17 1.05 -34.78
N GLN A 271 -7.57 0.65 -33.65
CA GLN A 271 -6.12 0.69 -33.46
C GLN A 271 -5.40 -0.45 -34.18
N LEU A 272 -6.16 -1.39 -34.76
CA LEU A 272 -5.64 -2.49 -35.56
C LEU A 272 -5.28 -2.00 -36.97
N SER A 273 -4.03 -2.17 -37.37
CA SER A 273 -3.49 -1.73 -38.67
C SER A 273 -4.24 -2.37 -39.85
N ALA A 274 -4.40 -1.64 -40.95
CA ALA A 274 -4.98 -2.14 -42.19
C ALA A 274 -4.34 -3.48 -42.62
N GLY A 275 -5.17 -4.49 -42.90
CA GLY A 275 -4.74 -5.84 -43.29
C GLY A 275 -4.73 -6.90 -42.18
N ARG A 276 -5.13 -6.56 -40.94
CA ARG A 276 -5.29 -7.55 -39.85
C ARG A 276 -6.72 -8.04 -39.69
N GLU A 277 -6.87 -9.31 -39.31
CA GLU A 277 -8.17 -9.99 -39.15
C GLU A 277 -8.98 -9.43 -37.96
N ARG A 278 -10.33 -9.43 -38.10
CA ARG A 278 -11.30 -9.12 -37.03
C ARG A 278 -11.08 -9.93 -35.74
N SER A 279 -10.37 -11.06 -35.82
CA SER A 279 -10.01 -11.95 -34.71
C SER A 279 -9.14 -11.29 -33.63
N GLU A 280 -8.44 -10.18 -33.92
CA GLU A 280 -7.58 -9.49 -32.95
C GLU A 280 -8.35 -8.56 -31.97
N SER A 281 -9.43 -7.90 -32.40
CA SER A 281 -10.26 -7.09 -31.47
C SER A 281 -10.85 -7.96 -30.37
N GLN A 282 -11.26 -9.17 -30.73
CA GLN A 282 -11.76 -10.17 -29.79
C GLN A 282 -10.67 -10.59 -28.80
N ARG A 283 -9.42 -10.80 -29.24
CA ARG A 283 -8.29 -11.09 -28.33
C ARG A 283 -8.02 -9.95 -27.36
N LEU A 284 -8.08 -8.70 -27.80
CA LEU A 284 -7.92 -7.54 -26.92
C LEU A 284 -9.06 -7.46 -25.90
N LEU A 285 -10.29 -7.70 -26.36
CA LEU A 285 -11.45 -7.81 -25.50
C LEU A 285 -11.31 -8.94 -24.48
N GLU A 286 -10.74 -10.10 -24.83
CA GLU A 286 -10.48 -11.22 -23.90
C GLU A 286 -9.41 -10.92 -22.85
N GLN A 287 -8.46 -10.05 -23.16
CA GLN A 287 -7.34 -9.73 -22.27
C GLN A 287 -7.60 -8.51 -21.39
N ALA A 288 -8.68 -7.77 -21.63
CA ALA A 288 -8.98 -6.54 -20.90
C ALA A 288 -9.32 -6.82 -19.43
N ASP A 289 -8.77 -6.04 -18.50
CA ASP A 289 -9.17 -6.03 -17.10
C ASP A 289 -10.40 -5.13 -16.88
N ILE A 290 -10.48 -4.05 -17.66
CA ILE A 290 -11.59 -3.09 -17.66
C ILE A 290 -12.11 -2.91 -19.08
N ILE A 291 -13.43 -2.92 -19.25
CA ILE A 291 -14.10 -2.72 -20.53
C ILE A 291 -15.02 -1.50 -20.41
N LEU A 292 -14.74 -0.46 -21.21
CA LEU A 292 -15.56 0.75 -21.30
C LEU A 292 -16.52 0.60 -22.48
N LEU A 293 -17.83 0.59 -22.22
CA LEU A 293 -18.86 0.60 -23.26
C LEU A 293 -19.25 2.05 -23.55
N LEU A 294 -18.81 2.58 -24.68
CA LEU A 294 -19.10 3.96 -25.07
C LEU A 294 -20.45 4.04 -25.80
N ILE A 295 -21.52 4.18 -25.01
CA ILE A 295 -22.91 4.01 -25.43
C ILE A 295 -23.39 5.23 -26.22
N SER A 296 -23.99 4.93 -27.36
CA SER A 296 -24.60 5.88 -28.27
C SER A 296 -25.68 5.20 -29.12
N PRO A 297 -26.50 5.95 -29.88
CA PRO A 297 -27.41 5.35 -30.85
C PRO A 297 -26.67 4.50 -31.91
N ASP A 298 -25.49 4.92 -32.37
CA ASP A 298 -24.71 4.17 -33.36
C ASP A 298 -24.05 2.92 -32.76
N TYR A 299 -23.81 2.91 -31.44
CA TYR A 299 -23.35 1.73 -30.70
C TYR A 299 -24.45 0.67 -30.64
N MET A 300 -25.68 1.08 -30.28
CA MET A 300 -26.83 0.18 -30.18
C MET A 300 -27.25 -0.39 -31.54
N ASN A 301 -26.99 0.35 -32.63
CA ASN A 301 -27.30 -0.08 -33.99
C ASN A 301 -26.17 -0.90 -34.67
N SER A 302 -25.03 -1.09 -33.99
CA SER A 302 -23.89 -1.82 -34.55
C SER A 302 -23.92 -3.28 -34.09
N ASP A 303 -24.07 -4.23 -35.03
CA ASP A 303 -24.07 -5.66 -34.72
C ASP A 303 -22.79 -6.10 -34.01
N GLN A 304 -21.63 -5.64 -34.48
CA GLN A 304 -20.35 -5.96 -33.86
C GLN A 304 -20.28 -5.43 -32.42
N CYS A 305 -20.68 -4.18 -32.17
CA CYS A 305 -20.59 -3.59 -30.84
C CYS A 305 -21.61 -4.21 -29.88
N TYR A 306 -22.87 -4.33 -30.31
CA TYR A 306 -23.99 -4.72 -29.45
C TYR A 306 -24.14 -6.24 -29.32
N ASN A 307 -24.10 -6.97 -30.44
CA ASN A 307 -24.37 -8.41 -30.43
C ASN A 307 -23.11 -9.25 -30.14
N GLU A 308 -21.92 -8.77 -30.51
CA GLU A 308 -20.66 -9.53 -30.30
C GLU A 308 -19.88 -9.02 -29.08
N GLU A 309 -19.35 -7.79 -29.14
CA GLU A 309 -18.45 -7.25 -28.11
C GLU A 309 -19.14 -7.09 -26.76
N MET A 310 -20.33 -6.49 -26.73
CA MET A 310 -21.07 -6.26 -25.48
C MET A 310 -21.52 -7.56 -24.82
N GLN A 311 -22.04 -8.54 -25.58
CA GLN A 311 -22.42 -9.84 -25.03
C GLN A 311 -21.20 -10.56 -24.42
N ARG A 312 -20.07 -10.54 -25.12
CA ARG A 312 -18.85 -11.16 -24.60
C ARG A 312 -18.30 -10.42 -23.39
N ALA A 313 -18.34 -9.09 -23.39
CA ALA A 313 -17.97 -8.29 -22.23
C ALA A 313 -18.81 -8.68 -21.02
N MET A 314 -20.14 -8.77 -21.17
CA MET A 314 -21.08 -9.15 -20.10
C MET A 314 -20.75 -10.51 -19.50
N GLN A 315 -20.48 -11.53 -20.33
CA GLN A 315 -20.04 -12.85 -19.85
C GLN A 315 -18.78 -12.75 -18.98
N ARG A 316 -17.79 -11.95 -19.41
CA ARG A 316 -16.55 -11.77 -18.63
C ARG A 316 -16.80 -11.03 -17.32
N HIS A 317 -17.75 -10.09 -17.30
CA HIS A 317 -18.14 -9.36 -16.11
C HIS A 317 -18.84 -10.23 -15.08
N GLU A 318 -19.81 -11.04 -15.52
CA GLU A 318 -20.52 -11.99 -14.67
C GLU A 318 -19.57 -13.06 -14.11
N ALA A 319 -18.58 -13.50 -14.91
CA ALA A 319 -17.53 -14.41 -14.47
C ALA A 319 -16.47 -13.75 -13.55
N GLY A 320 -16.55 -12.43 -13.32
CA GLY A 320 -15.58 -11.69 -12.50
C GLY A 320 -14.19 -11.53 -13.14
N THR A 321 -14.04 -11.86 -14.43
CA THR A 321 -12.75 -11.80 -15.16
C THR A 321 -12.48 -10.44 -15.80
N ALA A 322 -13.48 -9.55 -15.87
CA ALA A 322 -13.33 -8.16 -16.28
C ALA A 322 -14.35 -7.26 -15.57
N ARG A 323 -14.06 -5.96 -15.45
CA ARG A 323 -15.05 -4.97 -14.99
C ARG A 323 -15.60 -4.19 -16.17
N ILE A 324 -16.93 -4.20 -16.35
CA ILE A 324 -17.60 -3.34 -17.32
C ILE A 324 -17.96 -2.02 -16.67
N ILE A 325 -17.75 -0.92 -17.41
CA ILE A 325 -18.22 0.41 -17.05
C ILE A 325 -18.95 1.00 -18.26
N PRO A 326 -20.30 1.11 -18.20
CA PRO A 326 -21.06 1.78 -19.25
C PRO A 326 -20.84 3.30 -19.19
N ILE A 327 -20.52 3.93 -20.31
CA ILE A 327 -20.33 5.38 -20.44
C ILE A 327 -21.32 5.93 -21.47
N LYS A 328 -22.24 6.78 -21.04
CA LYS A 328 -23.24 7.41 -21.91
C LYS A 328 -22.62 8.56 -22.69
N LEU A 329 -22.21 8.30 -23.93
CA LEU A 329 -21.69 9.36 -24.80
C LEU A 329 -22.81 10.27 -25.28
N ARG A 330 -23.88 9.66 -25.82
CA ARG A 330 -24.98 10.35 -26.49
C ARG A 330 -26.34 9.91 -25.94
N PRO A 331 -27.37 10.77 -25.99
CA PRO A 331 -28.73 10.39 -25.64
C PRO A 331 -29.16 9.15 -26.44
N THR A 332 -29.48 8.08 -25.70
CA THR A 332 -29.77 6.76 -26.24
C THR A 332 -30.98 6.20 -25.50
N ALA A 333 -31.96 5.71 -26.25
CA ALA A 333 -33.21 5.21 -25.67
C ALA A 333 -33.01 3.86 -24.97
N ASP A 334 -33.86 3.61 -23.97
CA ASP A 334 -34.09 2.31 -23.34
C ASP A 334 -32.85 1.55 -22.85
N LEU A 335 -31.91 2.26 -22.21
CA LEU A 335 -30.71 1.63 -21.65
C LEU A 335 -31.02 0.68 -20.47
N ALA A 336 -32.17 0.86 -19.81
CA ALA A 336 -32.56 0.03 -18.66
C ALA A 336 -32.88 -1.42 -19.05
N SER A 337 -33.38 -1.66 -20.27
CA SER A 337 -33.67 -3.00 -20.77
C SER A 337 -32.46 -3.73 -21.36
N SER A 338 -31.34 -3.01 -21.57
CA SER A 338 -30.12 -3.58 -22.13
C SER A 338 -29.46 -4.59 -21.16
N PRO A 339 -28.62 -5.52 -21.66
CA PRO A 339 -27.91 -6.49 -20.82
C PRO A 339 -27.07 -5.86 -19.71
N PHE A 340 -26.52 -4.66 -19.96
CA PHE A 340 -25.75 -3.89 -18.98
C PHE A 340 -26.59 -2.91 -18.15
N GLY A 341 -27.92 -2.88 -18.31
CA GLY A 341 -28.83 -1.92 -17.66
C GLY A 341 -28.84 -1.99 -16.13
N LYS A 342 -28.38 -3.11 -15.56
CA LYS A 342 -28.18 -3.29 -14.10
C LYS A 342 -26.90 -2.65 -13.57
N LEU A 343 -25.98 -2.27 -14.46
CA LEU A 343 -24.70 -1.68 -14.09
C LEU A 343 -24.84 -0.15 -13.93
N GLN A 344 -24.11 0.40 -12.96
CA GLN A 344 -24.04 1.84 -12.79
C GLN A 344 -23.29 2.47 -13.97
N ALA A 345 -24.01 3.19 -14.82
CA ALA A 345 -23.43 3.95 -15.91
C ALA A 345 -22.80 5.26 -15.42
N LEU A 346 -21.84 5.77 -16.20
CA LEU A 346 -21.26 7.09 -16.07
C LEU A 346 -21.69 8.00 -17.24
N PRO A 347 -21.79 9.33 -17.03
CA PRO A 347 -21.70 10.04 -15.75
C PRO A 347 -22.78 9.61 -14.74
N ARG A 348 -22.52 9.74 -13.43
CA ARG A 348 -23.45 9.30 -12.37
C ARG A 348 -24.77 10.08 -12.36
N SER A 349 -24.75 11.30 -12.88
CA SER A 349 -25.94 12.11 -13.11
C SER A 349 -26.94 11.45 -14.07
N GLY A 350 -26.49 10.46 -14.85
CA GLY A 350 -27.27 9.78 -15.87
C GLY A 350 -27.38 10.58 -17.18
N GLN A 351 -26.92 11.83 -17.22
CA GLN A 351 -26.91 12.67 -18.41
C GLN A 351 -25.77 12.26 -19.38
N PRO A 352 -26.05 12.09 -20.67
CA PRO A 352 -25.03 11.83 -21.67
C PRO A 352 -24.02 12.97 -21.79
N ILE A 353 -22.77 12.64 -22.14
CA ILE A 353 -21.68 13.62 -22.27
C ILE A 353 -22.04 14.75 -23.24
N THR A 354 -22.69 14.46 -24.36
CA THR A 354 -23.06 15.49 -25.34
C THR A 354 -24.08 16.51 -24.83
N GLU A 355 -24.86 16.16 -23.82
CA GLU A 355 -25.88 17.02 -23.19
C GLU A 355 -25.38 17.70 -21.90
N SER A 356 -24.19 17.36 -21.42
CA SER A 356 -23.58 18.04 -20.29
C SER A 356 -23.30 19.50 -20.61
N ARG A 357 -23.63 20.40 -19.67
CA ARG A 357 -23.30 21.83 -19.77
C ARG A 357 -21.80 22.08 -19.87
N ASP A 358 -21.03 21.28 -19.13
CA ASP A 358 -19.58 21.27 -19.14
C ASP A 358 -19.11 19.85 -19.47
N ARG A 359 -18.61 19.67 -20.70
CA ARG A 359 -18.15 18.37 -21.19
C ARG A 359 -16.84 17.96 -20.55
N ASP A 360 -15.94 18.91 -20.27
CA ASP A 360 -14.66 18.62 -19.64
C ASP A 360 -14.88 18.16 -18.20
N ALA A 361 -15.81 18.78 -17.47
CA ALA A 361 -16.20 18.32 -16.14
C ALA A 361 -16.78 16.89 -16.17
N ALA A 362 -17.64 16.57 -17.13
CA ALA A 362 -18.20 15.23 -17.28
C ALA A 362 -17.13 14.18 -17.64
N MET A 363 -16.20 14.52 -18.53
CA MET A 363 -15.08 13.63 -18.89
C MET A 363 -14.10 13.45 -17.72
N LYS A 364 -13.87 14.50 -16.93
CA LYS A 364 -13.08 14.43 -15.70
C LYS A 364 -13.73 13.52 -14.65
N GLU A 365 -15.05 13.61 -14.46
CA GLU A 365 -15.78 12.70 -13.56
C GLU A 365 -15.54 11.24 -13.95
N ILE A 366 -15.61 10.92 -15.26
CA ILE A 366 -15.34 9.58 -15.75
C ILE A 366 -13.90 9.14 -15.42
N ALA A 367 -12.92 10.02 -15.61
CA ALA A 367 -11.53 9.72 -15.28
C ALA A 367 -11.32 9.50 -13.77
N ASP A 368 -11.95 10.31 -12.91
CA ASP A 368 -11.88 10.18 -11.46
C ASP A 368 -12.51 8.86 -10.98
N GLU A 369 -13.66 8.47 -11.54
CA GLU A 369 -14.28 7.18 -11.23
C GLU A 369 -13.47 5.99 -11.76
N LEU A 370 -12.91 6.10 -12.96
CA LEU A 370 -12.03 5.07 -13.49
C LEU A 370 -10.78 4.91 -12.61
N TYR A 371 -10.23 6.01 -12.09
CA TYR A 371 -9.11 5.95 -11.14
C TYR A 371 -9.48 5.15 -9.89
N ARG A 372 -10.68 5.35 -9.33
CA ARG A 372 -11.17 4.55 -8.18
C ARG A 372 -11.27 3.07 -8.52
N VAL A 373 -11.79 2.73 -9.69
CA VAL A 373 -11.88 1.32 -10.15
C VAL A 373 -10.49 0.72 -10.33
N ILE A 374 -9.52 1.47 -10.89
CA ILE A 374 -8.13 1.03 -11.02
C ILE A 374 -7.54 0.72 -9.63
N GLN A 375 -7.78 1.58 -8.64
CA GLN A 375 -7.31 1.33 -7.26
C GLN A 375 -7.98 0.08 -6.66
N GLU A 376 -9.30 -0.09 -6.86
CA GLU A 376 -10.04 -1.27 -6.39
C GLU A 376 -9.48 -2.57 -7.00
N LEU A 377 -9.29 -2.60 -8.31
CA LEU A 377 -8.81 -3.80 -9.02
C LEU A 377 -7.35 -4.12 -8.69
N LYS A 378 -6.49 -3.10 -8.56
CA LYS A 378 -5.11 -3.30 -8.12
C LYS A 378 -4.99 -3.74 -6.66
N GLY A 379 -6.00 -3.45 -5.83
CA GLY A 379 -6.11 -3.98 -4.47
C GLY A 379 -6.71 -5.39 -4.39
N LYS A 380 -7.62 -5.76 -5.31
CA LYS A 380 -8.29 -7.08 -5.39
C LYS A 380 -7.51 -8.17 -6.13
N GLN A 381 -6.48 -7.83 -6.91
CA GLN A 381 -5.57 -8.81 -7.52
C GLN A 381 -4.57 -9.42 -6.50
N THR A 382 -4.84 -9.20 -5.21
CA THR A 382 -4.11 -9.72 -4.05
C THR A 382 -5.07 -10.51 -3.19
#